data_AF-A0A2G8KIX1-F1
#
_entry.id   AF-A0A2G8KIX1-F1
#
_cell.length_a   1.000
_cell.length_b   1.000
_cell.length_c   1.000
_cell.angle_alpha   90.00
_cell.angle_beta   90.00
_cell.angle_gamma   90.00
#
_symmetry.space_group_name_H-M   'P 1'
#
loop_
_entity.id
_entity.type
_entity.pdbx_description
1 polymer ?
#
loop_
_entity_poly.entity_id
_entity_poly.type
_entity_poly.pdbx_seq_one_letter_code
_entity_poly.pdbx_strand_id
1 'polypeptide(L)'
;MSLMHQVESASHKGVPEKEIVEGIIKSITPGLQFRIYLESRDNLDLPTLRRLLRAHFQERGATDLYQELCNVSQGARESPQSFLLRALALKQKALFASKESDAMFKYDKPLVNAMFAHAVSTGLLDADIRHDMKPYLTDGNLTDEELMEKLNLVTCREKERVKKMQQRRPLATMIDVKESSNPEKIQPDGQKDKGKSLYDEVQALKAQVAEIHRVLRTAEPSHQSLPKRRRGCPQCQQTNKGNSCQHCYKCGNLGHFARFCRQQGNDQGSILRDEEHPTKV
;
A
#
# COMPACT_ATOMS: atom_id res chain seq x y z
N MET A 1 11.44 -18.30 17.20
CA MET A 1 12.02 -19.64 16.97
C MET A 1 11.05 -20.65 17.57
N SER A 2 10.56 -21.65 16.80
CA SER A 2 9.66 -22.68 17.35
C SER A 2 10.45 -23.62 18.28
N LEU A 3 9.82 -24.08 19.37
CA LEU A 3 10.41 -25.08 20.29
C LEU A 3 10.78 -26.37 19.54
N MET A 4 10.03 -26.71 18.48
CA MET A 4 10.33 -27.86 17.63
C MET A 4 11.64 -27.72 16.87
N HIS A 5 11.97 -26.51 16.42
CA HIS A 5 13.27 -26.26 15.77
C HIS A 5 14.43 -26.44 16.76
N GLN A 6 14.23 -26.09 18.02
CA GLN A 6 15.23 -26.34 19.07
C GLN A 6 15.38 -27.83 19.36
N VAL A 7 14.27 -28.58 19.37
CA VAL A 7 14.27 -30.05 19.50
C VAL A 7 15.07 -30.71 18.38
N GLU A 8 14.79 -30.35 17.13
CA GLU A 8 15.48 -30.94 15.97
C GLU A 8 16.95 -30.53 15.90
N SER A 9 17.26 -29.27 16.20
CA SER A 9 18.64 -28.80 16.25
C SER A 9 19.45 -29.50 17.34
N ALA A 10 18.87 -29.70 18.53
CA ALA A 10 19.52 -30.40 19.64
C ALA A 10 19.70 -31.90 19.33
N SER A 11 18.71 -32.52 18.71
CA SER A 11 18.80 -33.92 18.25
C SER A 11 19.90 -34.10 17.20
N HIS A 12 19.98 -33.20 16.20
CA HIS A 12 21.05 -33.22 15.20
C HIS A 12 22.45 -32.98 15.78
N LYS A 13 22.55 -32.26 16.90
CA LYS A 13 23.81 -32.02 17.62
C LYS A 13 24.24 -33.20 18.49
N GLY A 14 23.46 -34.29 18.55
CA GLY A 14 23.77 -35.48 19.32
C GLY A 14 23.57 -35.32 20.83
N VAL A 15 22.79 -34.32 21.26
CA VAL A 15 22.44 -34.15 22.68
C VAL A 15 21.56 -35.34 23.11
N PRO A 16 21.81 -35.96 24.27
CA PRO A 16 21.00 -37.09 24.71
C PRO A 16 19.54 -36.66 24.93
N GLU A 17 18.58 -37.51 24.53
CA GLU A 17 17.15 -37.16 24.54
C GLU A 17 16.65 -36.69 25.90
N LYS A 18 17.18 -37.23 26.99
CA LYS A 18 16.83 -36.83 28.36
C LYS A 18 17.18 -35.36 28.64
N GLU A 19 18.36 -34.90 28.21
CA GLU A 19 18.76 -33.50 28.36
C GLU A 19 17.92 -32.57 27.48
N ILE A 20 17.53 -33.03 26.29
CA ILE A 20 16.64 -32.28 25.39
C ILE A 20 15.28 -32.09 26.07
N VAL A 21 14.69 -33.15 26.62
CA VAL A 21 13.41 -33.10 27.33
C VAL A 21 13.47 -32.15 28.52
N GLU A 22 14.47 -32.27 29.39
CA GLU A 22 14.64 -31.36 30.52
C GLU A 22 14.86 -29.91 30.10
N GLY A 23 15.70 -29.67 29.09
CA GLY A 23 15.99 -28.34 28.57
C GLY A 23 14.74 -27.66 28.03
N ILE A 24 13.87 -28.40 27.34
CA ILE A 24 12.60 -27.90 26.84
C ILE A 24 11.65 -27.56 27.98
N ILE A 25 11.48 -28.45 28.97
CA ILE A 25 10.62 -28.19 30.13
C ILE A 25 11.06 -26.92 30.86
N LYS A 26 12.37 -26.75 31.06
CA LYS A 26 12.96 -25.55 31.67
C LYS A 26 12.73 -24.28 30.85
N SER A 27 12.70 -24.39 29.51
CA SER A 27 12.47 -23.27 28.59
C SER A 27 11.02 -22.78 28.52
N ILE A 28 10.05 -23.62 28.92
CA ILE A 28 8.65 -23.22 28.99
C ILE A 28 8.46 -22.24 30.15
N THR A 29 7.67 -21.18 29.95
CA THR A 29 7.43 -20.14 30.95
C THR A 29 7.00 -20.75 32.30
N PRO A 30 7.67 -20.41 33.42
CA PRO A 30 7.26 -20.84 34.74
C PRO A 30 5.80 -20.45 35.04
N GLY A 31 5.04 -21.33 35.70
CA GLY A 31 3.64 -21.08 36.06
C GLY A 31 2.60 -21.47 35.00
N LEU A 32 3.02 -21.88 33.79
CA LEU A 32 2.10 -22.51 32.84
C LEU A 32 1.69 -23.90 33.33
N GLN A 33 0.39 -24.18 33.34
CA GLN A 33 -0.16 -25.49 33.72
C GLN A 33 0.44 -26.62 32.89
N PHE A 34 0.71 -26.35 31.61
CA PHE A 34 1.39 -27.29 30.73
C PHE A 34 2.80 -27.66 31.21
N ARG A 35 3.55 -26.71 31.76
CA ARG A 35 4.87 -26.99 32.33
C ARG A 35 4.76 -27.87 33.58
N ILE A 36 3.85 -27.53 34.49
CA ILE A 36 3.60 -28.32 35.72
C ILE A 36 3.21 -29.76 35.36
N TYR A 37 2.37 -29.92 34.34
CA TYR A 37 1.98 -31.22 33.81
C TYR A 37 3.18 -32.02 33.26
N LEU A 38 4.08 -31.38 32.52
CA LEU A 38 5.28 -32.03 31.99
C LEU A 38 6.30 -32.38 33.10
N GLU A 39 6.48 -31.50 34.09
CA GLU A 39 7.36 -31.73 35.25
C GLU A 39 6.88 -32.89 36.13
N SER A 40 5.57 -33.15 36.15
CA SER A 40 4.96 -34.22 36.93
C SER A 40 5.03 -35.60 36.25
N ARG A 41 5.70 -35.74 35.10
CA ARG A 41 5.83 -37.01 34.35
C ARG A 41 7.25 -37.55 34.42
N ASP A 42 7.42 -38.72 35.05
CA ASP A 42 8.75 -39.29 35.35
C ASP A 42 9.46 -39.96 34.15
N ASN A 43 8.74 -40.29 33.08
CA ASN A 43 9.28 -41.01 31.90
C ASN A 43 8.73 -40.43 30.59
N LEU A 44 9.04 -39.16 30.32
CA LEU A 44 8.65 -38.52 29.08
C LEU A 44 9.69 -38.77 27.99
N ASP A 45 9.28 -39.47 26.93
CA ASP A 45 10.10 -39.65 25.73
C ASP A 45 10.00 -38.44 24.79
N LEU A 46 11.01 -38.27 23.93
CA LEU A 46 11.06 -37.17 22.98
C LEU A 46 9.87 -37.16 22.00
N PRO A 47 9.42 -38.31 21.45
CA PRO A 47 8.25 -38.35 20.57
C PRO A 47 6.94 -37.92 21.25
N THR A 48 6.70 -38.31 22.51
CA THR A 48 5.49 -37.89 23.24
C THR A 48 5.57 -36.43 23.65
N LEU A 49 6.74 -35.94 24.06
CA LEU A 49 6.94 -34.50 24.29
C LEU A 49 6.64 -33.69 23.01
N ARG A 50 7.15 -34.11 21.85
CA ARG A 50 6.85 -33.46 20.54
C ARG A 50 5.34 -33.42 20.25
N ARG A 51 4.64 -34.53 20.45
CA ARG A 51 3.17 -34.58 20.27
C ARG A 51 2.43 -33.62 21.21
N LEU A 52 2.82 -33.58 22.49
CA LEU A 52 2.22 -32.69 23.48
C LEU A 52 2.48 -31.21 23.17
N LEU A 53 3.71 -30.86 22.76
CA LEU A 53 4.06 -29.50 22.36
C LEU A 53 3.23 -29.04 21.18
N ARG A 54 3.16 -29.86 20.11
CA ARG A 54 2.34 -29.55 18.93
C ARG A 54 0.86 -29.36 19.28
N ALA A 55 0.31 -30.24 20.12
CA ALA A 55 -1.08 -30.15 20.55
C ALA A 55 -1.35 -28.91 21.41
N HIS A 56 -0.49 -28.61 22.39
CA HIS A 56 -0.65 -27.48 23.29
C HIS A 56 -0.49 -26.12 22.58
N PHE A 57 0.49 -26.01 21.67
CA PHE A 57 0.78 -24.78 20.94
C PHE A 57 0.05 -24.67 19.59
N GLN A 58 -0.83 -25.63 19.27
CA GLN A 58 -1.60 -25.68 18.02
C GLN A 58 -0.71 -25.49 16.79
N GLU A 59 0.41 -26.23 16.77
CA GLU A 59 1.38 -26.07 15.70
C GLU A 59 0.81 -26.56 14.38
N ARG A 60 0.89 -25.69 13.37
CA ARG A 60 0.32 -25.92 12.05
C ARG A 60 1.20 -26.86 11.22
N GLY A 61 0.57 -27.77 10.49
CA GLY A 61 1.26 -28.72 9.62
C GLY A 61 1.83 -28.07 8.36
N ALA A 62 2.65 -28.81 7.62
CA ALA A 62 3.25 -28.35 6.36
C ALA A 62 2.19 -27.87 5.35
N THR A 63 1.09 -28.61 5.21
CA THR A 63 -0.01 -28.25 4.31
C THR A 63 -0.73 -26.98 4.72
N ASP A 64 -1.03 -26.81 6.01
CA ASP A 64 -1.70 -25.62 6.52
C ASP A 64 -0.85 -24.36 6.31
N LEU A 65 0.46 -24.47 6.59
CA LEU A 65 1.42 -23.39 6.39
C LEU A 65 1.59 -23.05 4.90
N TYR A 66 1.59 -24.06 4.02
CA TYR A 66 1.65 -23.84 2.58
C TYR A 66 0.37 -23.16 2.06
N GLN A 67 -0.81 -23.59 2.51
CA GLN A 67 -2.08 -22.95 2.16
C GLN A 67 -2.17 -21.52 2.69
N GLU A 68 -1.70 -21.26 3.90
CA GLU A 68 -1.61 -19.90 4.44
C GLU A 68 -0.66 -19.03 3.61
N LEU A 69 0.47 -19.57 3.15
CA LEU A 69 1.37 -18.87 2.24
C LEU A 69 0.69 -18.55 0.90
N CYS A 70 -0.11 -19.46 0.34
CA CYS A 70 -0.86 -19.22 -0.90
C CYS A 70 -1.82 -18.03 -0.78
N ASN A 71 -2.42 -17.87 0.40
CA ASN A 71 -3.47 -16.87 0.66
C ASN A 71 -2.94 -15.61 1.36
N VAL A 72 -1.61 -15.47 1.51
CA VAL A 72 -1.04 -14.34 2.24
C VAL A 72 -1.23 -13.05 1.45
N SER A 73 -1.82 -12.03 2.07
CA SER A 73 -1.94 -10.68 1.50
C SER A 73 -1.59 -9.63 2.54
N GLN A 74 -1.17 -8.45 2.09
CA GLN A 74 -0.85 -7.31 2.93
C GLN A 74 -2.15 -6.75 3.54
N GLY A 75 -2.16 -6.58 4.86
CA GLY A 75 -3.30 -6.00 5.57
C GLY A 75 -3.38 -4.48 5.38
N ALA A 76 -4.59 -3.90 5.51
CA ALA A 76 -4.84 -2.47 5.26
C ALA A 76 -3.99 -1.50 6.11
N ARG A 77 -3.51 -1.94 7.29
CA ARG A 77 -2.65 -1.15 8.20
C ARG A 77 -1.22 -1.68 8.27
N GLU A 78 -0.91 -2.70 7.48
CA GLU A 78 0.40 -3.35 7.48
C GLU A 78 1.32 -2.64 6.48
N SER A 79 2.58 -2.42 6.86
CA SER A 79 3.58 -1.91 5.91
C SER A 79 3.99 -3.00 4.90
N PRO A 80 4.42 -2.64 3.68
CA PRO A 80 4.96 -3.62 2.74
C PRO A 80 6.09 -4.47 3.34
N GLN A 81 6.97 -3.86 4.13
CA GLN A 81 8.08 -4.52 4.81
C GLN A 81 7.59 -5.57 5.83
N SER A 82 6.60 -5.21 6.65
CA SER A 82 5.99 -6.13 7.62
C SER A 82 5.32 -7.31 6.92
N PHE A 83 4.61 -7.06 5.82
CA PHE A 83 4.00 -8.09 4.99
C PHE A 83 5.05 -9.06 4.42
N LEU A 84 6.13 -8.53 3.82
CA LEU A 84 7.19 -9.36 3.27
C LEU A 84 7.86 -10.22 4.35
N LEU A 85 8.13 -9.64 5.53
CA LEU A 85 8.71 -10.39 6.64
C LEU A 85 7.78 -11.51 7.11
N ARG A 86 6.47 -11.27 7.16
CA ARG A 86 5.48 -12.29 7.49
C ARG A 86 5.43 -13.40 6.43
N ALA A 87 5.44 -13.05 5.15
CA ALA A 87 5.49 -14.02 4.05
C ALA A 87 6.79 -14.86 4.08
N LEU A 88 7.94 -14.23 4.35
CA LEU A 88 9.23 -14.92 4.54
C LEU A 88 9.19 -15.87 5.74
N ALA A 89 8.62 -15.42 6.87
CA ALA A 89 8.45 -16.29 8.03
C ALA A 89 7.55 -17.50 7.72
N LEU A 90 6.49 -17.32 6.93
CA LEU A 90 5.64 -18.43 6.48
C LEU A 90 6.37 -19.39 5.53
N LYS A 91 7.11 -18.87 4.54
CA LYS A 91 7.99 -19.65 3.66
C LYS A 91 8.94 -20.54 4.47
N GLN A 92 9.64 -19.96 5.45
CA GLN A 92 10.59 -20.71 6.28
C GLN A 92 9.89 -21.76 7.15
N LYS A 93 8.74 -21.43 7.75
CA LYS A 93 7.93 -22.39 8.52
C LYS A 93 7.43 -23.55 7.65
N ALA A 94 6.93 -23.29 6.45
CA ALA A 94 6.45 -24.32 5.54
C ALA A 94 7.57 -25.27 5.09
N LEU A 95 8.76 -24.72 4.76
CA LEU A 95 9.94 -25.52 4.44
C LEU A 95 10.41 -26.36 5.62
N PHE A 96 10.35 -25.81 6.84
CA PHE A 96 10.73 -26.53 8.05
C PHE A 96 9.76 -27.68 8.33
N ALA A 97 8.46 -27.40 8.39
CA ALA A 97 7.42 -28.40 8.60
C ALA A 97 7.45 -29.51 7.53
N SER A 98 7.87 -29.20 6.30
CA SER A 98 8.02 -30.18 5.22
C SER A 98 9.21 -31.14 5.39
N LYS A 99 10.21 -30.76 6.20
CA LYS A 99 11.40 -31.59 6.47
C LYS A 99 11.20 -32.55 7.63
N GLU A 100 10.21 -32.30 8.49
CA GLU A 100 9.95 -33.13 9.65
C GLU A 100 9.65 -34.58 9.22
N SER A 101 10.18 -35.55 9.98
CA SER A 101 10.01 -36.99 9.70
C SER A 101 8.55 -37.45 9.75
N ASP A 102 7.72 -36.74 10.51
CA ASP A 102 6.29 -36.99 10.74
C ASP A 102 5.38 -36.16 9.81
N ALA A 103 5.96 -35.44 8.84
CA ALA A 103 5.18 -34.64 7.90
C ALA A 103 4.42 -35.54 6.92
N MET A 104 3.08 -35.45 6.95
CA MET A 104 2.20 -36.18 6.03
C MET A 104 2.44 -35.81 4.56
N PHE A 105 2.75 -34.55 4.28
CA PHE A 105 3.12 -34.05 2.96
C PHE A 105 4.41 -33.25 3.03
N LYS A 106 5.30 -33.47 2.04
CA LYS A 106 6.56 -32.75 1.91
C LYS A 106 6.49 -31.81 0.74
N TYR A 107 6.71 -30.52 0.98
CA TYR A 107 6.85 -29.51 -0.06
C TYR A 107 8.33 -29.26 -0.32
N ASP A 108 8.73 -29.33 -1.58
CA ASP A 108 10.09 -29.09 -2.02
C ASP A 108 10.41 -27.58 -2.07
N LYS A 109 11.71 -27.26 -1.92
CA LYS A 109 12.18 -25.87 -1.87
C LYS A 109 11.80 -25.05 -3.12
N PRO A 110 11.93 -25.57 -4.36
CA PRO A 110 11.50 -24.87 -5.57
C PRO A 110 10.01 -24.51 -5.55
N LEU A 111 9.13 -25.44 -5.19
CA LEU A 111 7.68 -25.20 -5.15
C LEU A 111 7.29 -24.13 -4.12
N VAL A 112 7.85 -24.19 -2.91
CA VAL A 112 7.56 -23.19 -1.87
C VAL A 112 8.11 -21.82 -2.27
N ASN A 113 9.29 -21.76 -2.90
CA ASN A 113 9.85 -20.51 -3.40
C ASN A 113 9.00 -19.89 -4.51
N ALA A 114 8.53 -20.70 -5.47
CA ALA A 114 7.66 -20.24 -6.55
C ALA A 114 6.33 -19.72 -5.99
N MET A 115 5.74 -20.43 -5.01
CA MET A 115 4.51 -20.00 -4.36
C MET A 115 4.71 -18.71 -3.56
N PHE A 116 5.83 -18.59 -2.83
CA PHE A 116 6.19 -17.36 -2.13
C PHE A 116 6.30 -16.17 -3.09
N ALA A 117 7.01 -16.33 -4.22
CA ALA A 117 7.15 -15.28 -5.22
C ALA A 117 5.79 -14.84 -5.78
N HIS A 118 4.93 -15.81 -6.10
CA HIS A 118 3.57 -15.56 -6.55
C HIS A 118 2.77 -14.79 -5.50
N ALA A 119 2.75 -15.25 -4.25
CA ALA A 119 1.96 -14.67 -3.18
C ALA A 119 2.41 -13.26 -2.79
N VAL A 120 3.72 -12.97 -2.82
CA VAL A 120 4.21 -11.60 -2.63
C VAL A 120 3.84 -10.70 -3.81
N SER A 121 3.93 -11.22 -5.04
CA SER A 121 3.61 -10.45 -6.25
C SER A 121 2.14 -10.06 -6.32
N THR A 122 1.22 -10.89 -5.84
CA THR A 122 -0.23 -10.63 -5.84
C THR A 122 -0.73 -10.04 -4.51
N GLY A 123 -0.04 -10.31 -3.40
CA GLY A 123 -0.49 -9.96 -2.05
C GLY A 123 -0.16 -8.55 -1.59
N LEU A 124 0.79 -7.84 -2.20
CA LEU A 124 1.07 -6.43 -1.90
C LEU A 124 -0.14 -5.55 -2.27
N LEU A 125 -0.48 -4.55 -1.44
CA LEU A 125 -1.66 -3.70 -1.65
C LEU A 125 -1.44 -2.67 -2.76
N ASP A 126 -0.29 -2.02 -2.77
CA ASP A 126 0.03 -0.93 -3.70
C ASP A 126 0.41 -1.48 -5.08
N ALA A 127 -0.28 -1.00 -6.12
CA ALA A 127 -0.10 -1.45 -7.50
C ALA A 127 1.25 -1.04 -8.09
N ASP A 128 1.74 0.14 -7.73
CA ASP A 128 3.02 0.66 -8.21
C ASP A 128 4.16 -0.11 -7.56
N ILE A 129 4.07 -0.38 -6.25
CA ILE A 129 5.01 -1.25 -5.54
C ILE A 129 5.00 -2.67 -6.11
N ARG A 130 3.82 -3.25 -6.41
CA ARG A 130 3.71 -4.56 -7.06
C ARG A 130 4.44 -4.60 -8.41
N HIS A 131 4.23 -3.58 -9.24
CA HIS A 131 4.82 -3.49 -10.57
C HIS A 131 6.35 -3.46 -10.48
N ASP A 132 6.88 -2.59 -9.64
CA ASP A 132 8.33 -2.42 -9.45
C ASP A 132 8.98 -3.62 -8.77
N MET A 133 8.25 -4.37 -7.93
CA MET A 133 8.75 -5.57 -7.26
C MET A 133 8.74 -6.83 -8.13
N LYS A 134 7.87 -6.90 -9.13
CA LYS A 134 7.69 -8.07 -10.01
C LYS A 134 8.99 -8.63 -10.65
N PRO A 135 9.91 -7.82 -11.21
CA PRO A 135 11.14 -8.37 -11.82
C PRO A 135 11.98 -9.13 -10.80
N TYR A 136 12.14 -8.58 -9.59
CA TYR A 136 12.92 -9.15 -8.51
C TYR A 136 12.36 -10.49 -8.00
N LEU A 137 11.05 -10.71 -8.12
CA LEU A 137 10.38 -11.96 -7.70
C LEU A 137 10.41 -13.04 -8.78
N THR A 138 10.57 -12.66 -10.06
CA THR A 138 10.52 -13.60 -11.19
C THR A 138 11.88 -14.23 -11.45
N ASP A 139 12.95 -13.47 -11.29
CA ASP A 139 14.31 -13.92 -11.61
C ASP A 139 14.87 -14.91 -10.57
N GLY A 140 14.22 -15.03 -9.40
CA GLY A 140 14.48 -16.07 -8.40
C GLY A 140 15.88 -16.10 -7.79
N ASN A 141 16.75 -15.14 -8.17
CA ASN A 141 18.18 -15.16 -7.87
C ASN A 141 18.56 -14.26 -6.69
N LEU A 142 17.59 -13.61 -6.06
CA LEU A 142 17.81 -12.71 -4.93
C LEU A 142 17.73 -13.47 -3.61
N THR A 143 18.62 -13.11 -2.69
CA THR A 143 18.57 -13.54 -1.29
C THR A 143 17.40 -12.85 -0.56
N ASP A 144 16.99 -13.42 0.58
CA ASP A 144 15.88 -12.87 1.38
C ASP A 144 16.22 -11.44 1.88
N GLU A 145 17.52 -11.16 2.14
CA GLU A 145 18.08 -9.87 2.54
C GLU A 145 18.02 -8.84 1.40
N GLU A 146 18.46 -9.23 0.20
CA GLU A 146 18.41 -8.36 -0.98
C GLU A 146 16.96 -8.01 -1.35
N LEU A 147 16.05 -8.98 -1.25
CA LEU A 147 14.63 -8.77 -1.52
C LEU A 147 14.02 -7.72 -0.56
N MET A 148 14.43 -7.75 0.72
CA MET A 148 14.00 -6.77 1.72
C MET A 148 14.52 -5.36 1.38
N GLU A 149 15.79 -5.26 0.97
CA GLU A 149 16.38 -3.99 0.55
C GLU A 149 15.66 -3.42 -0.68
N LYS A 150 15.42 -4.25 -1.71
CA LYS A 150 14.68 -3.82 -2.92
C LYS A 150 13.28 -3.33 -2.57
N LEU A 151 12.54 -4.04 -1.71
CA LEU A 151 11.21 -3.61 -1.29
C LEU A 151 11.24 -2.27 -0.56
N ASN A 152 12.25 -2.06 0.29
CA ASN A 152 12.42 -0.79 0.98
C ASN A 152 12.69 0.36 0.00
N LEU A 153 13.56 0.14 -0.99
CA LEU A 153 13.84 1.12 -2.04
C LEU A 153 12.60 1.48 -2.86
N VAL A 154 11.85 0.48 -3.33
CA VAL A 154 10.60 0.69 -4.08
C VAL A 154 9.58 1.45 -3.24
N THR A 155 9.40 1.06 -1.98
CA THR A 155 8.47 1.73 -1.06
C THR A 155 8.87 3.19 -0.81
N CYS A 156 10.17 3.49 -0.69
CA CYS A 156 10.66 4.87 -0.54
C CYS A 156 10.43 5.71 -1.79
N ARG A 157 10.71 5.16 -2.98
CA ARG A 157 10.42 5.83 -4.26
C ARG A 157 8.93 6.13 -4.41
N GLU A 158 8.07 5.19 -4.05
CA GLU A 158 6.63 5.37 -4.13
C GLU A 158 6.13 6.44 -3.15
N LYS A 159 6.63 6.43 -1.90
CA LYS A 159 6.35 7.51 -0.93
C LYS A 159 6.77 8.89 -1.45
N GLU A 160 7.92 8.98 -2.10
CA GLU A 160 8.40 10.22 -2.71
C GLU A 160 7.51 10.67 -3.88
N ARG A 161 7.10 9.74 -4.75
CA ARG A 161 6.19 9.99 -5.88
C ARG A 161 4.85 10.53 -5.38
N VAL A 162 4.26 9.89 -4.38
CA VAL A 162 2.99 10.32 -3.75
C VAL A 162 3.16 11.71 -3.14
N LYS A 163 4.26 11.98 -2.42
CA LYS A 163 4.53 13.30 -1.82
C LYS A 163 4.64 14.40 -2.88
N LYS A 164 5.36 14.15 -3.98
CA LYS A 164 5.48 15.08 -5.11
C LYS A 164 4.13 15.31 -5.81
N MET A 165 3.33 14.26 -5.99
CA MET A 165 1.99 14.37 -6.57
C MET A 165 1.05 15.20 -5.69
N GLN A 166 1.11 15.04 -4.37
CA GLN A 166 0.31 15.83 -3.42
C GLN A 166 0.73 17.30 -3.39
N GLN A 167 2.04 17.59 -3.51
CA GLN A 167 2.57 18.96 -3.58
C GLN A 167 2.22 19.69 -4.88
N ARG A 168 1.94 18.96 -5.97
CA ARG A 168 1.57 19.52 -7.28
C ARG A 168 0.09 19.86 -7.44
N ARG A 169 -0.74 19.75 -6.39
CA ARG A 169 -2.11 20.28 -6.43
C ARG A 169 -2.03 21.80 -6.59
N PRO A 170 -2.56 22.39 -7.68
CA PRO A 170 -2.43 23.82 -7.91
C PRO A 170 -3.14 24.59 -6.79
N LEU A 171 -2.43 25.52 -6.15
CA LEU A 171 -3.04 26.70 -5.56
C LEU A 171 -3.70 27.48 -6.70
N ALA A 172 -4.94 27.13 -7.04
CA ALA A 172 -5.75 28.02 -7.85
C ALA A 172 -6.06 29.25 -7.00
N THR A 173 -5.75 30.43 -7.55
CA THR A 173 -5.97 31.79 -7.02
C THR A 173 -4.82 32.29 -6.14
N MET A 174 -3.86 33.00 -6.74
CA MET A 174 -3.50 34.41 -6.45
C MET A 174 -2.53 34.89 -7.55
N ILE A 175 -3.04 35.61 -8.55
CA ILE A 175 -2.25 36.51 -9.38
C ILE A 175 -2.74 37.90 -9.00
N ASP A 176 -1.91 38.67 -8.31
CA ASP A 176 -2.00 40.13 -8.38
C ASP A 176 -0.59 40.65 -8.60
N VAL A 177 -0.42 41.24 -9.78
CA VAL A 177 0.81 41.84 -10.27
C VAL A 177 0.83 43.27 -9.77
N LYS A 178 1.82 43.64 -8.95
CA LYS A 178 2.23 45.03 -8.84
C LYS A 178 3.75 45.19 -8.82
N GLU A 179 4.19 45.67 -9.96
CA GLU A 179 5.48 46.24 -10.31
C GLU A 179 5.82 47.45 -9.42
N SER A 180 7.07 47.54 -8.95
CA SER A 180 8.00 48.65 -9.27
C SER A 180 9.23 48.71 -8.34
N SER A 181 10.39 48.78 -9.02
CA SER A 181 11.63 49.54 -8.72
C SER A 181 12.51 49.24 -7.49
N ASN A 182 13.71 48.73 -7.79
CA ASN A 182 14.99 48.80 -7.03
C ASN A 182 15.61 50.23 -7.16
N PRO A 183 16.73 50.66 -6.50
CA PRO A 183 17.79 49.88 -5.83
C PRO A 183 18.41 50.46 -4.52
N GLU A 184 19.25 49.66 -3.84
CA GLU A 184 20.61 49.99 -3.30
C GLU A 184 20.99 49.27 -1.99
N LYS A 185 22.31 49.17 -1.80
CA LYS A 185 23.10 48.13 -1.11
C LYS A 185 23.23 48.31 0.42
N ILE A 186 23.64 47.23 1.10
CA ILE A 186 24.78 47.07 2.06
C ILE A 186 24.42 46.07 3.18
N GLN A 187 25.23 45.00 3.33
CA GLN A 187 25.26 44.03 4.46
C GLN A 187 25.98 44.66 5.69
N PRO A 188 26.16 44.04 6.87
CA PRO A 188 25.65 42.78 7.44
C PRO A 188 25.12 42.95 8.91
N ASP A 189 24.79 41.82 9.53
CA ASP A 189 24.88 41.56 10.99
C ASP A 189 23.61 41.65 11.86
N GLY A 190 23.55 40.76 12.86
CA GLY A 190 22.76 40.96 14.08
C GLY A 190 21.45 40.18 14.22
N GLN A 191 21.42 39.30 15.21
CA GLN A 191 20.33 38.41 15.60
C GLN A 191 19.10 39.11 16.24
N LYS A 192 17.99 38.34 16.33
CA LYS A 192 16.83 38.44 17.25
C LYS A 192 15.75 39.50 16.97
N ASP A 193 14.69 39.11 16.25
CA ASP A 193 13.27 39.43 16.61
C ASP A 193 12.26 38.92 15.55
N LYS A 194 12.02 37.59 15.47
CA LYS A 194 10.97 37.02 14.59
C LYS A 194 9.76 36.45 15.35
N GLY A 195 9.74 36.55 16.68
CA GLY A 195 8.68 35.96 17.51
C GLY A 195 7.44 36.83 17.70
N LYS A 196 7.60 38.17 17.72
CA LYS A 196 6.49 39.11 17.97
C LYS A 196 5.58 39.29 16.74
N SER A 197 6.16 39.41 15.55
CA SER A 197 5.42 39.55 14.27
C SER A 197 4.45 38.39 14.02
N LEU A 198 4.91 37.16 14.28
CA LEU A 198 4.09 35.96 14.04
C LEU A 198 2.92 35.85 15.02
N TYR A 199 3.07 36.34 16.26
CA TYR A 199 1.97 36.30 17.23
C TYR A 199 0.87 37.29 16.85
N ASP A 200 1.26 38.49 16.40
CA ASP A 200 0.32 39.51 15.92
C ASP A 200 -0.37 39.07 14.62
N GLU A 201 0.36 38.42 13.70
CA GLU A 201 -0.22 37.81 12.50
C GLU A 201 -1.18 36.66 12.82
N VAL A 202 -0.87 35.81 13.80
CA VAL A 202 -1.75 34.71 14.24
C VAL A 202 -3.02 35.26 14.90
N GLN A 203 -2.93 36.35 15.68
CA GLN A 203 -4.11 37.00 16.25
C GLN A 203 -4.97 37.66 15.16
N ALA A 204 -4.35 38.30 14.16
CA ALA A 204 -5.05 38.86 13.01
C ALA A 204 -5.74 37.77 12.17
N LEU A 205 -5.08 36.64 11.93
CA LEU A 205 -5.66 35.47 11.27
C LEU A 205 -6.82 34.87 12.07
N LYS A 206 -6.69 34.79 13.39
CA LYS A 206 -7.75 34.29 14.27
C LYS A 206 -9.00 35.18 14.24
N ALA A 207 -8.82 36.50 14.14
CA ALA A 207 -9.92 37.47 13.98
C ALA A 207 -10.61 37.31 12.60
N GLN A 208 -9.85 37.12 11.53
CA GLN A 208 -10.41 36.88 10.19
C GLN A 208 -11.17 35.55 10.10
N VAL A 209 -10.68 34.49 10.74
CA VAL A 209 -11.37 33.19 10.81
C VAL A 209 -12.66 33.27 11.62
N ALA A 210 -12.69 34.08 12.68
CA ALA A 210 -13.91 34.31 13.45
C ALA A 210 -15.01 35.00 12.62
N GLU A 211 -14.64 35.95 11.76
CA GLU A 211 -15.60 36.61 10.86
C GLU A 211 -16.07 35.68 9.73
N ILE A 212 -15.18 34.85 9.17
CA ILE A 212 -15.56 33.83 8.17
C ILE A 212 -16.54 32.81 8.77
N HIS A 213 -16.29 32.33 9.99
CA HIS A 213 -17.24 31.44 10.68
C HIS A 213 -18.59 32.10 10.98
N ARG A 214 -18.63 33.43 11.16
CA ARG A 214 -19.87 34.18 11.36
C ARG A 214 -20.68 34.25 10.06
N VAL A 215 -20.03 34.55 8.94
CA VAL A 215 -20.67 34.60 7.60
C VAL A 215 -21.18 33.22 7.16
N LEU A 216 -20.45 32.14 7.46
CA LEU A 216 -20.87 30.77 7.14
C LEU A 216 -22.06 30.28 7.98
N ARG A 217 -22.31 30.83 9.18
CA ARG A 217 -23.48 30.47 10.00
C ARG A 217 -24.77 31.18 9.58
N THR A 218 -24.68 32.28 8.84
CA THR A 218 -25.85 33.07 8.41
C THR A 218 -26.25 32.82 6.95
N ALA A 219 -25.52 31.98 6.22
CA ALA A 219 -25.83 31.63 4.83
C ALA A 219 -26.57 30.27 4.78
N GLU A 220 -27.87 30.32 4.52
CA GLU A 220 -28.66 29.13 4.17
C GLU A 220 -28.14 28.49 2.86
N PRO A 221 -28.27 27.15 2.69
CA PRO A 221 -27.67 26.44 1.57
C PRO A 221 -28.41 26.74 0.26
N SER A 222 -27.91 27.71 -0.49
CA SER A 222 -28.29 27.91 -1.88
C SER A 222 -27.61 26.84 -2.74
N HIS A 223 -28.35 25.78 -3.07
CA HIS A 223 -27.93 24.79 -4.06
C HIS A 223 -27.79 25.46 -5.44
N GLN A 224 -26.59 25.88 -5.82
CA GLN A 224 -26.29 26.25 -7.19
C GLN A 224 -26.29 24.99 -8.06
N SER A 225 -27.44 24.75 -8.70
CA SER A 225 -27.59 23.73 -9.74
C SER A 225 -26.69 24.05 -10.92
N LEU A 226 -25.75 23.15 -11.24
CA LEU A 226 -25.06 23.12 -12.53
C LEU A 226 -26.11 23.18 -13.67
N PRO A 227 -25.88 23.98 -14.73
CA PRO A 227 -26.85 24.10 -15.81
C PRO A 227 -27.10 22.73 -16.45
N LYS A 228 -28.33 22.22 -16.32
CA LYS A 228 -28.77 20.99 -16.99
C LYS A 228 -28.56 21.16 -18.51
N ARG A 229 -27.62 20.39 -19.08
CA ARG A 229 -27.42 20.33 -20.54
C ARG A 229 -28.75 19.95 -21.21
N ARG A 230 -29.27 20.83 -22.08
CA ARG A 230 -30.51 20.56 -22.82
C ARG A 230 -30.32 19.34 -23.74
N ARG A 231 -31.34 18.48 -23.80
CA ARG A 231 -31.32 17.22 -24.56
C ARG A 231 -31.59 17.51 -26.05
N GLY A 232 -30.91 16.81 -26.95
CA GLY A 232 -30.95 16.96 -28.41
C GLY A 232 -29.82 17.81 -29.02
N CYS A 233 -29.61 17.68 -30.34
CA CYS A 233 -28.68 18.52 -31.12
C CYS A 233 -29.19 19.98 -31.22
N PRO A 234 -28.34 20.97 -31.58
CA PRO A 234 -28.72 22.39 -31.61
C PRO A 234 -30.00 22.67 -32.42
N GLN A 235 -30.19 21.99 -33.55
CA GLN A 235 -31.36 22.15 -34.40
C GLN A 235 -32.62 21.55 -33.78
N CYS A 236 -32.53 20.38 -33.13
CA CYS A 236 -33.67 19.77 -32.44
C CYS A 236 -34.05 20.50 -31.15
N GLN A 237 -33.10 21.23 -30.54
CA GLN A 237 -33.39 22.13 -29.42
C GLN A 237 -34.23 23.33 -29.89
N GLN A 238 -33.91 23.92 -31.04
CA GLN A 238 -34.68 25.03 -31.61
C GLN A 238 -36.10 24.62 -32.00
N THR A 239 -36.30 23.39 -32.49
CA THR A 239 -37.62 22.89 -32.89
C THR A 239 -38.41 22.23 -31.75
N ASN A 240 -38.00 22.39 -30.48
CA ASN A 240 -38.62 21.76 -29.29
C ASN A 240 -38.78 20.22 -29.37
N LYS A 241 -37.97 19.54 -30.20
CA LYS A 241 -37.95 18.07 -30.35
C LYS A 241 -36.70 17.44 -29.72
N GLY A 242 -36.14 18.08 -28.69
CA GLY A 242 -34.89 17.66 -28.05
C GLY A 242 -34.96 16.29 -27.38
N ASN A 243 -36.13 15.90 -26.84
CA ASN A 243 -36.31 14.63 -26.13
C ASN A 243 -36.35 13.40 -27.05
N SER A 244 -36.74 13.55 -28.32
CA SER A 244 -36.80 12.46 -29.32
C SER A 244 -35.68 12.56 -30.37
N CYS A 245 -34.61 13.29 -30.06
CA CYS A 245 -33.52 13.54 -31.00
C CYS A 245 -32.69 12.26 -31.25
N GLN A 246 -32.75 11.75 -32.48
CA GLN A 246 -31.90 10.67 -32.99
C GLN A 246 -30.68 11.19 -33.78
N HIS A 247 -30.48 12.51 -33.80
CA HIS A 247 -29.36 13.16 -34.47
C HIS A 247 -28.10 13.15 -33.60
N CYS A 248 -26.94 13.20 -34.26
CA CYS A 248 -25.68 13.45 -33.59
C CYS A 248 -25.72 14.80 -32.85
N TYR A 249 -25.41 14.80 -31.56
CA TYR A 249 -25.47 16.01 -30.72
C TYR A 249 -24.40 17.05 -31.09
N LYS A 250 -23.37 16.65 -31.85
CA LYS A 250 -22.25 17.50 -32.24
C LYS A 250 -22.44 18.16 -33.61
N CYS A 251 -22.98 17.44 -34.60
CA CYS A 251 -23.13 17.94 -35.98
C CYS A 251 -24.56 17.94 -36.52
N GLY A 252 -25.53 17.33 -35.82
CA GLY A 252 -26.93 17.30 -36.24
C GLY A 252 -27.29 16.25 -37.30
N ASN A 253 -26.34 15.46 -37.82
CA ASN A 253 -26.62 14.43 -38.82
C ASN A 253 -27.17 13.12 -38.22
N LEU A 254 -27.98 12.39 -38.99
CA LEU A 254 -28.49 11.05 -38.65
C LEU A 254 -27.44 9.96 -38.94
N GLY A 255 -27.59 8.79 -38.32
CA GLY A 255 -26.77 7.60 -38.59
C GLY A 255 -25.53 7.42 -37.69
N HIS A 256 -25.26 8.34 -36.76
CA HIS A 256 -24.21 8.16 -35.75
C HIS A 256 -24.47 8.99 -34.47
N PHE A 257 -23.92 8.53 -33.35
CA PHE A 257 -23.94 9.28 -32.08
C PHE A 257 -22.70 10.18 -31.96
N ALA A 258 -22.76 11.20 -31.10
CA ALA A 258 -21.68 12.19 -30.92
C ALA A 258 -20.31 11.59 -30.59
N ARG A 259 -20.29 10.39 -29.97
CA ARG A 259 -19.07 9.63 -29.70
C ARG A 259 -18.33 9.16 -30.94
N PHE A 260 -19.02 9.02 -32.07
CA PHE A 260 -18.48 8.51 -33.34
C PHE A 260 -18.51 9.56 -34.45
N CYS A 261 -18.71 10.83 -34.09
CA CYS A 261 -18.71 11.93 -35.04
C CYS A 261 -17.28 12.22 -35.51
N ARG A 262 -17.01 12.01 -36.80
CA ARG A 262 -15.71 12.32 -37.43
C ARG A 262 -15.55 13.80 -37.80
N GLN A 263 -16.57 14.63 -37.59
CA GLN A 263 -16.47 16.07 -37.79
C GLN A 263 -15.89 16.74 -36.53
N GLN A 264 -14.88 17.59 -36.73
CA GLN A 264 -14.52 18.61 -35.73
C GLN A 264 -15.77 19.49 -35.55
N GLY A 265 -16.25 19.60 -34.32
CA GLY A 265 -17.43 20.41 -34.06
C GLY A 265 -17.08 21.87 -34.31
N ASN A 266 -18.03 22.64 -34.85
CA ASN A 266 -18.01 24.11 -34.75
C ASN A 266 -18.29 24.50 -33.27
N ASP A 267 -17.39 24.11 -32.37
CA ASP A 267 -17.32 24.65 -31.02
C ASP A 267 -16.65 26.03 -31.14
N GLN A 268 -17.45 27.07 -31.42
CA GLN A 268 -17.06 28.42 -31.04
C GLN A 268 -17.04 28.49 -29.51
N GLY A 269 -15.89 28.10 -28.95
CA GLY A 269 -15.67 27.98 -27.51
C GLY A 269 -14.29 27.40 -27.21
N SER A 270 -13.25 28.02 -27.77
CA SER A 270 -11.85 28.13 -27.30
C SER A 270 -11.32 27.05 -26.32
N ILE A 271 -10.23 26.38 -26.70
CA ILE A 271 -8.91 26.59 -26.08
C ILE A 271 -7.82 26.00 -27.00
N LEU A 272 -6.88 26.89 -27.31
CA LEU A 272 -5.61 26.69 -28.00
C LEU A 272 -4.82 25.50 -27.44
N ARG A 273 -4.30 24.68 -28.36
CA ARG A 273 -2.98 24.05 -28.18
C ARG A 273 -2.22 24.19 -29.48
N ASP A 274 -1.42 25.24 -29.49
CA ASP A 274 -0.25 25.34 -30.33
C ASP A 274 0.75 24.23 -29.95
N GLU A 275 1.37 23.70 -31.00
CA GLU A 275 2.81 23.60 -31.20
C GLU A 275 3.22 22.22 -31.76
N GLU A 276 3.41 22.26 -33.07
CA GLU A 276 4.61 21.86 -33.80
C GLU A 276 5.17 20.42 -33.76
N HIS A 277 5.54 20.04 -34.98
CA HIS A 277 6.22 18.86 -35.52
C HIS A 277 7.68 18.75 -35.02
N PRO A 278 8.39 17.59 -35.15
CA PRO A 278 8.82 17.05 -36.45
C PRO A 278 8.79 15.51 -36.64
N THR A 279 8.23 15.11 -37.77
CA THR A 279 8.73 14.06 -38.69
C THR A 279 10.10 14.47 -39.26
N LYS A 280 11.06 13.63 -39.69
CA LYS A 280 11.17 12.20 -40.03
C LYS A 280 12.68 11.95 -40.28
N VAL A 281 13.04 10.67 -40.45
CA VAL A 281 14.09 10.10 -41.33
C VAL A 281 15.02 11.07 -42.04
#